data_AF-A0AAW5JB00-F1
#
_entry.id   AF-A0AAW5JB00-F1
#
_cell.length_a   1.000
_cell.length_b   1.000
_cell.length_c   1.000
_cell.angle_alpha   90.00
_cell.angle_beta   90.00
_cell.angle_gamma   90.00
#
_symmetry.space_group_name_H-M   'P 1'
#
loop_
_entity.id
_entity.type
_entity.pdbx_description
1 polymer ?
#
loop_
_entity_poly.entity_id
_entity_poly.type
_entity_poly.pdbx_seq_one_letter_code
_entity_poly.pdbx_strand_id
1 'polypeptide(L)'
;MSGWFSNTSTQVEQIQFSDGTNWGADVIATMSSGTASQGNDVLYGNDALADSLAGLDGNDELHGLGGNDFLSGGAGNDQLYGDAGNDTLTGGTGNDRLDGGRGSDLYQFERGDGQDVIDDFDPDANTDVLKFGAGISADQLWFTRVCSRFDVTH
;
A
#
# COMPACT_ATOMS: atom_id res chain seq x y z
N MET A 1 2.62 14.07 -0.32
CA MET A 1 2.95 15.33 0.40
C MET A 1 4.30 15.11 1.05
N SER A 2 5.35 15.89 0.72
CA SER A 2 6.65 15.82 1.41
C SER A 2 6.45 16.10 2.90
N GLY A 3 6.45 15.04 3.70
CA GLY A 3 5.97 15.07 5.08
C GLY A 3 6.92 15.85 5.98
N TRP A 4 6.36 16.52 6.98
CA TRP A 4 7.06 17.30 8.01
C TRP A 4 8.13 16.51 8.81
N PHE A 5 8.33 15.23 8.52
CA PHE A 5 9.19 14.30 9.24
C PHE A 5 10.31 13.67 8.38
N SER A 6 10.36 13.91 7.07
CA SER A 6 11.38 13.35 6.16
C SER A 6 12.41 14.37 5.65
N ASN A 7 12.19 15.68 5.89
CA ASN A 7 13.11 16.75 5.49
C ASN A 7 13.94 17.27 6.67
N THR A 8 15.27 17.14 6.58
CA THR A 8 16.25 17.63 7.57
C THR A 8 16.28 19.16 7.74
N SER A 9 15.53 19.90 6.92
CA SER A 9 15.40 21.35 7.00
C SER A 9 14.13 21.84 7.71
N THR A 10 13.14 20.97 8.00
CA THR A 10 11.87 21.37 8.64
C THR A 10 11.34 20.39 9.70
N GLN A 11 12.10 19.35 10.04
CA GLN A 11 11.67 18.33 10.99
C GLN A 11 11.50 18.87 12.42
N VAL A 12 10.58 18.28 13.19
CA VAL A 12 10.62 18.31 14.66
C VAL A 12 11.52 17.16 15.10
N GLU A 13 12.76 17.46 15.52
CA GLU A 13 13.74 16.42 15.87
C GLU A 13 13.40 15.69 17.18
N GLN A 14 12.63 16.33 18.06
CA GLN A 14 12.28 15.77 19.35
C GLN A 14 10.97 16.36 19.91
N ILE A 15 10.12 15.49 20.46
CA ILE A 15 9.02 15.87 21.36
C ILE A 15 9.41 15.46 22.79
N GLN A 16 9.43 16.42 23.72
CA GLN A 16 9.78 16.19 25.11
C GLN A 16 8.58 16.42 26.02
N PHE A 17 8.32 15.44 26.89
CA PHE A 17 7.26 15.48 27.88
C PHE A 17 7.82 15.87 29.25
N SER A 18 6.95 16.41 30.11
CA SER A 18 7.33 16.87 31.46
C SER A 18 7.73 15.74 32.41
N ASP A 19 7.41 14.49 32.08
CA ASP A 19 7.81 13.29 32.81
C ASP A 19 9.20 12.78 32.43
N GLY A 20 9.87 13.43 31.47
CA GLY A 20 11.20 13.04 30.97
C GLY A 20 11.18 12.13 29.76
N THR A 21 10.00 11.74 29.26
CA THR A 21 9.87 11.02 27.98
C THR A 21 10.34 11.91 26.83
N ASN A 22 11.19 11.37 25.97
CA ASN A 22 11.65 12.02 24.75
C ASN A 22 11.33 11.13 23.56
N TRP A 23 10.55 11.64 22.62
CA TRP A 23 10.36 10.99 21.32
C TRP A 23 11.28 11.65 20.33
N GLY A 24 12.19 10.88 19.74
CA GLY A 24 13.04 11.33 18.65
C GLY A 24 12.31 11.30 17.31
N ALA A 25 12.96 11.85 16.28
CA ALA A 25 12.53 11.81 14.89
C ALA A 25 12.06 10.42 14.41
N ASP A 26 12.69 9.35 14.89
CA ASP A 26 12.37 7.95 14.60
C ASP A 26 10.99 7.55 15.14
N VAL A 27 10.74 7.82 16.43
CA VAL A 27 9.46 7.52 17.08
C VAL A 27 8.33 8.35 16.48
N ILE A 28 8.61 9.62 16.17
CA ILE A 28 7.65 10.53 15.56
C ILE A 28 7.30 10.09 14.13
N ALA A 29 8.28 9.62 13.36
CA ALA A 29 8.06 9.07 12.02
C ALA A 29 7.18 7.80 12.07
N THR A 30 7.44 6.88 13.01
CA THR A 30 6.61 5.68 13.19
C THR A 30 5.18 6.02 13.61
N MET A 31 4.97 7.08 14.38
CA MET A 31 3.62 7.54 14.75
C MET A 31 2.91 8.30 13.63
N SER A 32 3.66 8.85 12.67
CA SER A 32 3.09 9.52 11.50
C SER A 32 2.46 8.54 10.51
N SER A 33 2.81 7.26 10.60
CA SER A 33 2.23 6.21 9.75
C SER A 33 0.78 5.88 10.06
N GLY A 34 0.25 6.38 11.19
CA GLY A 34 -1.07 6.03 11.68
C GLY A 34 -1.07 4.72 12.47
N THR A 35 -2.17 4.45 13.16
CA THR A 35 -2.41 3.15 13.80
C THR A 35 -3.72 2.65 13.24
N ALA A 36 -3.66 1.55 12.51
CA ALA A 36 -4.84 0.89 11.96
C ALA A 36 -5.81 0.50 13.07
N SER A 37 -7.09 0.64 12.76
CA SER A 37 -8.24 0.33 13.59
C SER A 37 -9.11 -0.72 12.88
N GLN A 38 -10.34 -0.96 13.34
CA GLN A 38 -11.30 -1.81 12.62
C GLN A 38 -12.30 -0.99 11.78
N GLY A 39 -11.97 0.28 11.54
CA GLY A 39 -12.78 1.15 10.68
C GLY A 39 -11.87 1.85 9.69
N ASN A 40 -12.48 2.67 8.85
CA ASN A 40 -11.78 3.33 7.76
C ASN A 40 -10.63 4.21 8.25
N ASP A 41 -9.44 3.88 7.82
CA ASP A 41 -8.20 4.55 8.15
C ASP A 41 -7.49 5.13 6.92
N VAL A 42 -6.59 6.07 7.18
CA VAL A 42 -5.63 6.57 6.19
C VAL A 42 -4.25 6.40 6.79
N LEU A 43 -3.42 5.58 6.15
CA LEU A 43 -2.09 5.20 6.60
C LEU A 43 -1.04 5.66 5.59
N TYR A 44 0.10 6.13 6.10
CA TYR A 44 1.22 6.61 5.29
C TYR A 44 2.52 5.90 5.69
N GLY A 45 3.30 5.45 4.73
CA GLY A 45 4.65 4.98 4.95
C GLY A 45 5.61 6.15 5.14
N ASN A 46 6.87 5.88 4.87
CA ASN A 46 7.97 6.81 4.91
C ASN A 46 8.46 7.07 3.48
N ASP A 47 8.93 8.29 3.20
CA ASP A 47 9.47 8.61 1.87
C ASP A 47 10.83 7.93 1.56
N ALA A 48 11.47 7.26 2.52
CA ALA A 48 12.85 6.79 2.42
C ALA A 48 13.11 5.37 2.94
N LEU A 49 12.10 4.68 3.48
CA LEU A 49 12.26 3.38 4.13
C LEU A 49 11.22 2.41 3.59
N ALA A 50 11.55 1.12 3.63
CA ALA A 50 10.57 0.08 3.40
C ALA A 50 9.64 -0.05 4.61
N ASP A 51 8.33 -0.06 4.35
CA ASP A 51 7.27 -0.12 5.35
C ASP A 51 6.41 -1.38 5.24
N SER A 52 5.67 -1.65 6.31
CA SER A 52 4.63 -2.67 6.33
C SER A 52 3.36 -2.06 6.90
N LEU A 53 2.38 -1.85 6.02
CA LEU A 53 1.11 -1.22 6.33
C LEU A 53 -0.02 -2.25 6.23
N ALA A 54 -0.90 -2.26 7.23
CA ALA A 54 -2.07 -3.13 7.27
C ALA A 54 -3.31 -2.33 7.69
N GLY A 55 -4.32 -2.24 6.84
CA GLY A 55 -5.57 -1.49 7.08
C GLY A 55 -6.51 -2.17 8.08
N LEU A 56 -6.55 -3.51 8.05
CA LEU A 56 -7.41 -4.38 8.87
C LEU A 56 -8.85 -4.43 8.34
N ASP A 57 -9.85 -4.05 9.13
CA ASP A 57 -11.25 -3.99 8.68
C ASP A 57 -11.58 -2.53 8.38
N GLY A 58 -12.35 -2.24 7.35
CA GLY A 58 -12.66 -0.87 6.97
C GLY A 58 -12.49 -0.65 5.48
N ASN A 59 -12.86 0.53 5.00
CA ASN A 59 -12.43 0.95 3.67
C ASN A 59 -11.25 1.90 3.86
N ASP A 60 -10.04 1.38 3.68
CA ASP A 60 -8.81 2.03 4.06
C ASP A 60 -8.10 2.66 2.86
N GLU A 61 -7.24 3.63 3.15
CA GLU A 61 -6.37 4.27 2.16
C GLU A 61 -4.91 4.17 2.65
N LEU A 62 -4.11 3.35 1.98
CA LEU A 62 -2.72 3.07 2.34
C LEU A 62 -1.78 3.65 1.28
N HIS A 63 -0.78 4.41 1.71
CA HIS A 63 0.27 4.98 0.85
C HIS A 63 1.64 4.50 1.33
N GLY A 64 2.40 3.76 0.52
CA GLY A 64 3.76 3.30 0.82
C GLY A 64 4.79 4.42 0.80
N LEU A 65 4.60 5.39 -0.11
CA LEU A 65 5.50 6.51 -0.38
C LEU A 65 6.83 6.09 -1.03
N GLY A 66 7.88 5.81 -0.27
CA GLY A 66 9.20 5.59 -0.84
C GLY A 66 9.92 4.48 -0.12
N GLY A 67 10.13 3.37 -0.79
CA GLY A 67 10.56 2.17 -0.09
C GLY A 67 10.39 0.96 -0.97
N ASN A 68 10.45 -0.23 -0.38
CA ASN A 68 9.94 -1.43 -1.03
C ASN A 68 8.95 -2.00 -0.04
N ASP A 69 7.68 -1.68 -0.25
CA ASP A 69 6.69 -1.71 0.81
C ASP A 69 5.81 -2.95 0.74
N PHE A 70 5.26 -3.33 1.89
CA PHE A 70 4.23 -4.35 2.01
C PHE A 70 2.93 -3.70 2.44
N LEU A 71 1.96 -3.64 1.54
CA LEU A 71 0.65 -3.04 1.77
C LEU A 71 -0.42 -4.13 1.78
N SER A 72 -1.20 -4.17 2.86
CA SER A 72 -2.35 -5.07 3.02
C SER A 72 -3.59 -4.25 3.37
N GLY A 73 -4.61 -4.25 2.53
CA GLY A 73 -5.89 -3.58 2.82
C GLY A 73 -6.61 -4.29 3.95
N GLY A 74 -6.98 -5.55 3.72
CA GLY A 74 -7.62 -6.40 4.70
C GLY A 74 -9.05 -6.70 4.30
N ALA A 75 -10.04 -6.21 5.03
CA ALA A 75 -11.44 -6.43 4.74
C ALA A 75 -12.19 -5.12 4.52
N GLY A 76 -12.80 -4.99 3.35
CA GLY A 76 -13.55 -3.81 2.91
C GLY A 76 -13.04 -3.37 1.54
N ASN A 77 -13.45 -2.20 1.07
CA ASN A 77 -13.04 -1.72 -0.26
C ASN A 77 -11.91 -0.71 -0.07
N ASP A 78 -10.69 -1.19 -0.27
CA ASP A 78 -9.47 -0.46 0.07
C ASP A 78 -8.84 0.22 -1.16
N GLN A 79 -8.02 1.22 -0.88
CA GLN A 79 -7.17 1.89 -1.87
C GLN A 79 -5.72 1.79 -1.42
N LEU A 80 -4.89 1.08 -2.19
CA LEU A 80 -3.48 0.88 -1.90
C LEU A 80 -2.62 1.53 -2.99
N TYR A 81 -1.70 2.38 -2.56
CA TYR A 81 -0.74 3.11 -3.39
C TYR A 81 0.68 2.74 -2.94
N GLY A 82 1.44 1.99 -3.74
CA GLY A 82 2.85 1.67 -3.47
C GLY A 82 3.77 2.90 -3.61
N ASP A 83 3.44 3.76 -4.58
CA ASP A 83 4.18 4.96 -4.97
C ASP A 83 5.55 4.68 -5.59
N ALA A 84 6.63 4.59 -4.81
CA ALA A 84 7.98 4.50 -5.37
C ALA A 84 8.77 3.35 -4.76
N GLY A 85 9.22 2.47 -5.64
CA GLY A 85 10.08 1.33 -5.38
C GLY A 85 9.37 0.03 -5.71
N ASN A 86 9.88 -1.11 -5.22
CA ASN A 86 9.33 -2.40 -5.61
C ASN A 86 8.41 -2.91 -4.51
N ASP A 87 7.11 -2.75 -4.73
CA ASP A 87 6.11 -2.91 -3.69
C ASP A 87 5.36 -4.23 -3.82
N THR A 88 4.79 -4.68 -2.72
CA THR A 88 3.90 -5.84 -2.66
C THR A 88 2.55 -5.41 -2.12
N LEU A 89 1.52 -5.50 -2.95
CA LEU A 89 0.16 -5.06 -2.66
C LEU A 89 -0.78 -6.26 -2.56
N THR A 90 -1.56 -6.33 -1.48
CA THR A 90 -2.64 -7.28 -1.27
C THR A 90 -3.89 -6.51 -0.85
N GLY A 91 -4.92 -6.49 -1.69
CA GLY A 91 -6.20 -5.84 -1.35
C GLY A 91 -6.87 -6.54 -0.18
N GLY A 92 -7.03 -7.86 -0.28
CA GLY A 92 -7.75 -8.65 0.71
C GLY A 92 -9.19 -8.85 0.26
N THR A 93 -10.14 -8.97 1.19
CA THR A 93 -11.55 -9.20 0.84
C THR A 93 -12.29 -7.89 0.61
N GLY A 94 -13.01 -7.77 -0.50
CA GLY A 94 -13.78 -6.60 -0.88
C GLY A 94 -13.66 -6.31 -2.38
N ASN A 95 -13.74 -5.05 -2.76
CA ASN A 95 -13.45 -4.64 -4.13
C ASN A 95 -12.45 -3.49 -4.04
N ASP A 96 -11.19 -3.83 -4.24
CA ASP A 96 -10.07 -2.96 -3.94
C ASP A 96 -9.56 -2.25 -5.17
N ARG A 97 -8.84 -1.16 -4.94
CA ARG A 97 -8.09 -0.46 -5.97
C ARG A 97 -6.62 -0.44 -5.61
N LEU A 98 -5.79 -1.01 -6.47
CA LEU A 98 -4.36 -1.16 -6.27
C LEU A 98 -3.59 -0.38 -7.33
N ASP A 99 -2.58 0.36 -6.92
CA ASP A 99 -1.66 1.13 -7.75
C ASP A 99 -0.25 0.96 -7.17
N GLY A 100 0.61 0.19 -7.85
CA GLY A 100 1.99 -0.06 -7.43
C GLY A 100 2.88 1.17 -7.63
N GLY A 101 2.61 1.95 -8.67
CA GLY A 101 3.34 3.18 -8.94
C GLY A 101 4.60 2.90 -9.76
N ARG A 102 5.76 3.36 -9.27
CA ARG A 102 7.03 3.20 -9.97
C ARG A 102 7.81 2.06 -9.40
N GLY A 103 8.24 1.13 -10.24
CA GLY A 103 9.11 0.04 -9.84
C GLY A 103 8.64 -1.26 -10.45
N SER A 104 9.11 -2.38 -9.90
CA SER A 104 8.64 -3.71 -10.29
C SER A 104 7.78 -4.25 -9.16
N ASP A 105 6.47 -4.19 -9.35
CA ASP A 105 5.52 -4.42 -8.27
C ASP A 105 4.92 -5.82 -8.30
N LEU A 106 4.41 -6.25 -7.14
CA LEU A 106 3.81 -7.56 -6.95
C LEU A 106 2.40 -7.41 -6.39
N TYR A 107 1.40 -7.70 -7.21
CA TYR A 107 0.00 -7.75 -6.80
C TYR A 107 -0.38 -9.20 -6.47
N GLN A 108 -0.80 -9.45 -5.23
CA GLN A 108 -1.16 -10.79 -4.77
C GLN A 108 -2.66 -10.94 -4.59
N PHE A 109 -3.22 -11.99 -5.19
CA PHE A 109 -4.64 -12.32 -5.13
C PHE A 109 -4.85 -13.73 -4.59
N GLU A 110 -5.77 -13.84 -3.66
CA GLU A 110 -6.26 -15.07 -3.07
C GLU A 110 -7.74 -15.30 -3.43
N ARG A 111 -8.20 -16.54 -3.20
CA ARG A 111 -9.59 -16.87 -3.49
C ARG A 111 -10.50 -16.18 -2.48
N GLY A 112 -11.42 -15.36 -2.99
CA GLY A 112 -12.42 -14.67 -2.18
C GLY A 112 -12.08 -13.20 -1.93
N ASP A 113 -10.99 -12.71 -2.53
CA ASP A 113 -10.58 -11.31 -2.44
C ASP A 113 -11.64 -10.39 -3.05
N GLY A 114 -12.19 -10.76 -4.21
CA GLY A 114 -13.40 -10.13 -4.74
C GLY A 114 -13.19 -9.62 -6.15
N GLN A 115 -13.63 -8.39 -6.44
CA GLN A 115 -13.48 -7.79 -7.77
C GLN A 115 -12.64 -6.52 -7.70
N ASP A 116 -11.35 -6.70 -7.87
CA ASP A 116 -10.37 -5.63 -7.68
C ASP A 116 -10.00 -4.96 -9.01
N VAL A 117 -9.44 -3.78 -8.89
CA VAL A 117 -8.95 -2.98 -10.01
C VAL A 117 -7.50 -2.62 -9.77
N ILE A 118 -6.62 -3.08 -10.65
CA ILE A 118 -5.27 -2.55 -10.75
C ILE A 118 -5.29 -1.40 -11.75
N ASP A 119 -4.85 -0.23 -11.33
CA ASP A 119 -4.72 0.95 -12.20
C ASP A 119 -3.34 1.55 -12.01
N ASP A 120 -2.38 0.82 -12.56
CA ASP A 120 -0.96 1.07 -12.44
C ASP A 120 -0.45 1.82 -13.68
N PHE A 121 0.27 2.92 -13.45
CA PHE A 121 0.92 3.69 -14.50
C PHE A 121 2.40 3.94 -14.17
N ASP A 122 3.25 3.01 -14.58
CA ASP A 122 4.70 3.21 -14.66
C ASP A 122 5.15 3.55 -16.10
N PRO A 123 5.73 4.74 -16.37
CA PRO A 123 6.33 5.04 -17.67
C PRO A 123 7.70 4.35 -17.88
N ASP A 124 8.32 3.81 -16.83
CA ASP A 124 9.62 3.15 -16.90
C ASP A 124 9.50 1.67 -17.33
N ALA A 125 10.58 1.11 -17.85
CA ALA A 125 10.58 -0.25 -18.42
C ALA A 125 10.79 -1.34 -17.34
N ASN A 126 9.95 -1.33 -16.32
CA ASN A 126 9.96 -2.28 -15.21
C ASN A 126 9.00 -3.45 -15.47
N THR A 127 8.91 -4.42 -14.55
CA THR A 127 8.05 -5.59 -14.71
C THR A 127 7.23 -5.85 -13.48
N ASP A 128 5.93 -5.66 -13.63
CA ASP A 128 4.95 -5.97 -12.60
C ASP A 128 4.47 -7.41 -12.72
N VAL A 129 4.15 -7.99 -11.56
CA VAL A 129 3.77 -9.38 -11.43
C VAL A 129 2.40 -9.46 -10.78
N LEU A 130 1.47 -10.06 -11.50
CA LEU A 130 0.21 -10.53 -10.95
C LEU A 130 0.38 -11.96 -10.45
N LYS A 131 0.27 -12.18 -9.14
CA LYS A 131 0.48 -13.47 -8.50
C LYS A 131 -0.80 -13.96 -7.85
N PHE A 132 -1.14 -15.20 -8.17
CA PHE A 132 -2.32 -15.88 -7.64
C PHE A 132 -1.95 -16.96 -6.63
N GLY A 133 -2.73 -17.07 -5.56
CA GLY A 133 -2.62 -18.10 -4.54
C GLY A 133 -2.93 -19.50 -5.06
N ALA A 134 -2.58 -20.52 -4.25
CA ALA A 134 -2.65 -21.93 -4.64
C ALA A 134 -4.06 -22.45 -4.99
N GLY A 135 -5.12 -21.65 -4.74
CA GLY A 135 -6.52 -21.97 -5.02
C GLY A 135 -7.10 -21.35 -6.30
N ILE A 136 -6.29 -20.62 -7.07
CA ILE A 136 -6.68 -19.99 -8.34
C ILE A 136 -5.81 -20.60 -9.44
N SER A 137 -6.41 -21.42 -10.30
CA SER A 137 -5.72 -21.99 -11.46
C SER A 137 -5.92 -21.15 -12.71
N ALA A 138 -4.98 -21.24 -13.65
CA ALA A 138 -4.96 -20.40 -14.85
C ALA A 138 -6.23 -20.55 -15.73
N ASP A 139 -6.92 -21.68 -15.66
CA ASP A 139 -8.19 -21.93 -16.36
C ASP A 139 -9.38 -21.19 -15.74
N GLN A 140 -9.24 -20.66 -14.53
CA GLN A 140 -10.25 -19.82 -13.88
C GLN A 140 -10.12 -18.36 -14.29
N LEU A 141 -8.98 -17.96 -14.86
CA LEU A 141 -8.70 -16.58 -15.24
C LEU A 141 -9.32 -16.27 -16.59
N TRP A 142 -10.17 -15.26 -16.63
CA TRP A 142 -10.65 -14.66 -17.87
C TRP A 142 -10.18 -13.21 -17.99
N PHE A 143 -9.65 -12.91 -19.17
CA PHE A 143 -9.04 -11.62 -19.47
C PHE A 143 -9.90 -10.89 -20.49
N THR A 144 -10.37 -9.70 -20.12
CA THR A 144 -11.07 -8.82 -21.06
C THR A 144 -10.32 -7.51 -21.16
N ARG A 145 -10.01 -7.07 -22.39
CA ARG A 145 -9.45 -5.75 -22.63
C ARG A 145 -10.54 -4.81 -23.10
N VAL A 146 -10.81 -3.76 -22.32
CA VAL A 146 -11.73 -2.69 -22.70
C VAL A 146 -10.91 -1.40 -22.80
N CYS A 147 -10.66 -0.92 -24.02
CA CYS A 147 -9.77 0.23 -24.29
C CYS A 147 -8.35 0.02 -23.71
N SER A 148 -7.82 0.96 -22.92
CA SER A 148 -6.51 0.87 -22.23
C SER A 148 -6.57 0.16 -20.86
N ARG A 149 -7.72 -0.41 -20.48
CA ARG A 149 -7.92 -1.12 -19.20
C ARG A 149 -7.91 -2.64 -19.41
N PHE A 150 -7.29 -3.35 -18.47
CA PHE A 150 -7.21 -4.81 -18.41
C PHE A 150 -7.99 -5.31 -17.19
N ASP A 151 -9.02 -6.12 -17.40
CA ASP A 151 -9.80 -6.73 -16.33
C ASP A 151 -9.45 -8.22 -16.18
N VAL A 152 -9.13 -8.64 -14.96
CA VAL A 152 -8.88 -10.04 -14.56
C VAL A 152 -9.91 -10.46 -13.54
N THR A 153 -10.36 -11.69 -13.64
CA THR A 153 -11.50 -12.19 -12.86
C THR A 153 -11.44 -13.70 -12.82
N HIS A 154 -11.86 -14.26 -11.69
CA HIS A 154 -11.65 -15.66 -11.28
C HIS A 154 -12.88 -16.27 -10.61
#